data_AF-A0A841CQG0-F1
#
_entry.id   AF-A0A841CQG0-F1
#
_cell.length_a   1.000
_cell.length_b   1.000
_cell.length_c   1.000
_cell.angle_alpha   90.00
_cell.angle_beta   90.00
_cell.angle_gamma   90.00
#
_symmetry.space_group_name_H-M   'P 1'
#
loop_
_entity.id
_entity.type
_entity.pdbx_description
1 polymer ?
#
loop_
_entity_poly.entity_id
_entity_poly.type
_entity_poly.pdbx_seq_one_letter_code
_entity_poly.pdbx_strand_id
1 'polypeptide(L)'
;MSSPEAEYTRVPGTPPVDDQASLGDLVGELANDLSRLMRQELQLAKAELREEAAKAGKAAGMLGAAGFAGYMTAVLLSFALAFGLAYAVGLGWATLIVAVLWGIAGAVLYSAGRSRLKNVSPMPKRTIDTLKEDAEWARHPTG
;
A
#
# COMPACT_ATOMS: atom_id res chain seq x y z
N MET A 1 -60.23 -69.22 28.03
CA MET A 1 -59.33 -69.12 26.87
C MET A 1 -59.16 -67.63 26.60
N SER A 2 -58.04 -67.10 27.08
CA SER A 2 -57.78 -65.66 27.21
C SER A 2 -57.41 -65.05 25.85
N SER A 3 -58.03 -63.94 25.48
CA SER A 3 -57.62 -63.15 24.30
C SER A 3 -56.59 -62.10 24.75
N PRO A 4 -55.46 -61.92 24.04
CA PRO A 4 -54.48 -60.90 24.34
C PRO A 4 -54.93 -59.54 23.80
N GLU A 5 -55.10 -58.56 24.68
CA GLU A 5 -55.26 -57.15 24.29
C GLU A 5 -53.93 -56.62 23.79
N ALA A 6 -53.92 -56.10 22.56
CA ALA A 6 -52.74 -55.54 21.92
C ALA A 6 -52.34 -54.25 22.65
N GLU A 7 -51.20 -54.30 23.33
CA GLU A 7 -50.50 -53.15 23.90
C GLU A 7 -50.02 -52.25 22.76
N TYR A 8 -50.78 -51.19 22.48
CA TYR A 8 -50.41 -50.16 21.53
C TYR A 8 -49.22 -49.38 22.09
N THR A 9 -48.03 -49.71 21.60
CA THR A 9 -46.78 -49.01 21.89
C THR A 9 -46.93 -47.55 21.43
N ARG A 10 -47.06 -46.62 22.39
CA ARG A 10 -46.95 -45.18 22.09
C ARG A 10 -45.53 -44.91 21.56
N VAL A 11 -45.44 -44.64 20.26
CA VAL A 11 -44.24 -44.06 19.65
C VAL A 11 -44.01 -42.71 20.34
N PRO A 12 -42.84 -42.45 20.95
CA PRO A 12 -42.51 -41.15 21.50
C PRO A 12 -42.59 -40.11 20.38
N GLY A 13 -43.29 -39.01 20.63
CA GLY A 13 -43.47 -37.94 19.66
C GLY A 13 -42.13 -37.55 19.04
N THR A 14 -42.07 -37.59 17.72
CA THR A 14 -41.11 -36.79 16.96
C THR A 14 -41.19 -35.36 17.50
N PRO A 15 -40.09 -34.76 17.97
CA PRO A 15 -40.10 -33.34 18.29
C PRO A 15 -40.66 -32.60 17.06
N PRO A 16 -41.49 -31.55 17.26
CA PRO A 16 -42.06 -30.82 16.15
C PRO A 16 -40.92 -30.39 15.23
N VAL A 17 -40.92 -30.94 14.01
CA VAL A 17 -40.06 -30.42 12.95
C VAL A 17 -40.67 -29.07 12.63
N ASP A 18 -39.95 -28.00 12.98
CA ASP A 18 -40.33 -26.63 12.68
C ASP A 18 -40.21 -26.45 11.16
N ASP A 19 -41.27 -26.87 10.45
CA ASP A 19 -41.26 -27.21 9.02
C ASP A 19 -41.16 -26.00 8.08
N GLN A 20 -40.90 -24.80 8.57
CA GLN A 20 -40.93 -23.60 7.73
C GLN A 20 -39.92 -22.56 8.22
N ALA A 21 -38.62 -22.78 7.96
CA ALA A 21 -37.74 -21.63 7.78
C ALA A 21 -38.42 -20.73 6.73
N SER A 22 -38.91 -19.57 7.15
CA SER A 22 -39.67 -18.71 6.25
C SER A 22 -38.71 -18.16 5.19
N LEU A 23 -39.25 -17.74 4.04
CA LEU A 23 -38.46 -17.01 3.04
C LEU A 23 -37.74 -15.79 3.64
N GLY A 24 -38.26 -15.21 4.71
CA GLY A 24 -37.61 -14.12 5.45
C GLY A 24 -36.35 -14.57 6.21
N ASP A 25 -36.36 -15.77 6.78
CA ASP A 25 -35.23 -16.32 7.54
C ASP A 25 -34.06 -16.66 6.61
N LEU A 26 -34.35 -17.24 5.43
CA LEU A 26 -33.35 -17.56 4.41
C LEU A 26 -32.69 -16.31 3.81
N VAL A 27 -33.47 -15.25 3.55
CA VAL A 27 -32.95 -13.97 3.08
C VAL A 27 -32.10 -13.29 4.16
N GLY A 28 -32.53 -13.39 5.43
CA GLY A 28 -31.75 -12.91 6.57
C GLY A 28 -30.42 -13.63 6.74
N GLU A 29 -30.39 -14.95 6.53
CA GLU A 29 -29.18 -15.77 6.59
C GLU A 29 -28.20 -15.43 5.46
N LEU A 30 -28.69 -15.31 4.22
CA LEU A 30 -27.87 -14.88 3.07
C LEU A 30 -27.31 -13.46 3.26
N ALA A 31 -28.12 -12.52 3.74
CA ALA A 31 -27.66 -11.16 4.02
C ALA A 31 -26.57 -11.16 5.10
N ASN A 32 -26.71 -11.99 6.13
CA ASN A 32 -25.69 -12.16 7.16
C ASN A 32 -24.39 -12.77 6.60
N ASP A 33 -24.48 -13.75 5.71
CA ASP A 33 -23.31 -14.38 5.10
C ASP A 33 -22.58 -13.44 4.13
N LEU A 34 -23.30 -12.69 3.30
CA LEU A 34 -22.71 -11.62 2.48
C LEU A 34 -22.03 -10.57 3.35
N SER A 35 -22.67 -10.18 4.45
CA SER A 35 -22.11 -9.23 5.40
C SER A 35 -20.85 -9.78 6.09
N ARG A 36 -20.79 -11.09 6.37
CA ARG A 36 -19.59 -11.78 6.89
C ARG A 36 -18.47 -11.82 5.85
N LEU A 37 -18.75 -12.18 4.61
CA LEU A 37 -17.78 -12.18 3.51
C LEU A 37 -17.19 -10.78 3.28
N MET A 38 -18.04 -9.76 3.22
CA MET A 38 -17.59 -8.37 3.05
C MET A 38 -16.65 -7.94 4.17
N ARG A 39 -16.96 -8.30 5.43
CA ARG A 39 -16.08 -8.04 6.57
C ARG A 39 -14.75 -8.81 6.47
N GLN A 40 -14.78 -10.05 5.99
CA GLN A 40 -13.57 -10.86 5.81
C GLN A 40 -12.67 -10.27 4.73
N GLU A 41 -13.23 -9.87 3.58
CA GLU A 41 -12.48 -9.26 2.48
C GLU A 41 -11.83 -7.95 2.92
N LEU A 42 -12.56 -7.13 3.70
CA LEU A 42 -12.00 -5.92 4.30
C LEU A 42 -10.88 -6.23 5.30
N GLN A 43 -11.01 -7.30 6.10
CA GLN A 43 -9.95 -7.73 7.02
C GLN A 43 -8.72 -8.23 6.27
N LEU A 44 -8.91 -8.98 5.19
CA LEU A 44 -7.84 -9.47 4.33
C LEU A 44 -7.13 -8.31 3.62
N ALA A 45 -7.87 -7.43 2.96
CA ALA A 45 -7.32 -6.24 2.32
C ALA A 45 -6.55 -5.36 3.32
N LYS A 46 -7.07 -5.22 4.54
CA LYS A 46 -6.37 -4.49 5.61
C LYS A 46 -5.09 -5.21 6.06
N ALA A 47 -5.08 -6.54 6.10
CA ALA A 47 -3.89 -7.32 6.43
C ALA A 47 -2.82 -7.18 5.34
N GLU A 48 -3.22 -7.31 4.07
CA GLU A 48 -2.34 -7.15 2.92
C GLU A 48 -1.77 -5.72 2.83
N LEU A 49 -2.61 -4.69 2.99
CA LEU A 49 -2.13 -3.30 3.06
C LEU A 49 -1.11 -3.08 4.19
N ARG A 50 -1.32 -3.70 5.36
CA ARG A 50 -0.37 -3.59 6.48
C ARG A 50 0.95 -4.26 6.16
N GLU A 51 0.92 -5.42 5.53
CA GLU A 51 2.12 -6.14 5.12
C GLU A 51 2.90 -5.32 4.07
N GLU A 52 2.21 -4.82 3.05
CA GLU A 52 2.81 -3.97 2.02
C GLU A 52 3.34 -2.65 2.61
N ALA A 53 2.60 -2.02 3.52
CA ALA A 53 3.09 -0.83 4.23
C ALA A 53 4.33 -1.12 5.07
N ALA A 54 4.41 -2.29 5.72
CA ALA A 54 5.59 -2.69 6.48
C ALA A 54 6.81 -2.93 5.57
N LYS A 55 6.61 -3.61 4.43
CA LYS A 55 7.66 -3.81 3.41
C LYS A 55 8.16 -2.47 2.87
N ALA A 56 7.24 -1.59 2.46
CA ALA A 56 7.56 -0.25 1.96
C ALA A 56 8.27 0.59 3.04
N GLY A 57 7.80 0.53 4.29
CA GLY A 57 8.40 1.23 5.42
C GLY A 57 9.83 0.75 5.70
N LYS A 58 10.08 -0.56 5.67
CA LYS A 58 11.43 -1.12 5.81
C LYS A 58 12.34 -0.68 4.65
N ALA A 59 11.84 -0.73 3.41
CA ALA A 59 12.60 -0.29 2.24
C ALA A 59 12.95 1.20 2.32
N ALA A 60 11.98 2.04 2.66
CA ALA A 60 12.19 3.48 2.88
C ALA A 60 13.19 3.74 4.02
N GLY A 61 13.10 2.99 5.12
CA GLY A 61 14.05 3.06 6.24
C GLY A 61 15.47 2.69 5.83
N MET A 62 15.65 1.60 5.08
CA MET A 62 16.96 1.18 4.55
C MET A 62 17.53 2.21 3.57
N LEU A 63 16.71 2.74 2.65
CA LEU A 63 17.15 3.78 1.71
C LEU A 63 17.51 5.09 2.43
N GLY A 64 16.73 5.47 3.46
CA GLY A 64 17.04 6.62 4.30
C GLY A 64 18.36 6.46 5.05
N ALA A 65 18.58 5.29 5.67
CA ALA A 65 19.83 4.98 6.35
C ALA A 65 21.02 4.95 5.39
N ALA A 66 20.86 4.38 4.19
CA ALA A 66 21.89 4.38 3.15
C ALA A 66 22.22 5.80 2.67
N GLY A 67 21.20 6.64 2.49
CA GLY A 67 21.37 8.06 2.15
C GLY A 67 22.13 8.82 3.22
N PHE A 68 21.79 8.61 4.49
CA PHE A 68 22.51 9.22 5.62
C PHE A 68 23.96 8.75 5.71
N ALA A 69 24.19 7.43 5.59
CA ALA A 69 25.54 6.87 5.59
C ALA A 69 26.37 7.44 4.43
N GLY A 70 25.81 7.50 3.22
CA GLY A 70 26.46 8.12 2.06
C GLY A 70 26.79 9.60 2.27
N TYR A 71 25.88 10.36 2.89
CA TYR A 71 26.14 11.76 3.26
C TYR A 71 27.28 11.89 4.28
N MET A 72 27.30 11.06 5.33
CA MET A 72 28.40 11.03 6.30
C MET A 72 29.73 10.66 5.66
N THR A 73 29.75 9.65 4.78
CA THR A 73 30.94 9.29 4.00
C THR A 73 31.45 10.47 3.17
N ALA A 74 30.55 11.17 2.47
CA ALA A 74 30.89 12.36 1.70
C ALA A 74 31.51 13.48 2.56
N VAL A 75 30.97 13.72 3.76
CA VAL A 75 31.52 14.69 4.72
C VAL A 75 32.93 14.27 5.17
N LEU A 76 33.11 13.01 5.57
CA LEU A 76 34.42 12.50 6.02
C LEU A 76 35.47 12.53 4.91
N LEU A 77 35.09 12.15 3.68
CA LEU A 77 35.96 12.26 2.51
C LEU A 77 36.33 13.71 2.20
N SER A 78 35.42 14.66 2.43
CA SER A 78 35.70 16.09 2.25
C SER A 78 36.77 16.58 3.22
N PHE A 79 36.68 16.19 4.49
CA PHE A 79 37.72 16.49 5.49
C PHE A 79 39.05 15.80 5.15
N ALA A 80 39.01 14.51 4.81
CA ALA A 80 40.21 13.77 4.43
C ALA A 80 40.92 14.41 3.24
N LEU A 81 40.15 14.81 2.21
CA LEU A 81 40.68 15.49 1.03
C LEU A 81 41.25 16.86 1.38
N ALA A 82 40.54 17.68 2.16
CA ALA A 82 41.01 18.99 2.57
C ALA A 82 42.30 18.90 3.39
N PHE A 83 42.38 17.99 4.35
CA PHE A 83 43.60 17.78 5.14
C PHE A 83 44.74 17.22 4.31
N GLY A 84 44.46 16.28 3.39
CA GLY A 84 45.46 15.76 2.46
C GLY A 84 46.04 16.87 1.57
N LEU A 85 45.20 17.72 0.99
CA LEU A 85 45.64 18.85 0.16
C LEU A 85 46.33 19.94 0.97
N ALA A 86 45.98 20.12 2.25
CA ALA A 86 46.53 21.18 3.09
C ALA A 86 48.07 21.12 3.18
N TYR A 87 48.67 19.93 3.11
CA TYR A 87 50.12 19.76 3.09
C TYR A 87 50.80 20.33 1.84
N ALA A 88 50.08 20.41 0.71
CA ALA A 88 50.62 20.88 -0.56
C ALA A 88 50.30 22.35 -0.85
N VAL A 89 49.07 22.79 -0.54
CA VAL A 89 48.56 24.11 -0.95
C VAL A 89 48.11 25.00 0.23
N GLY A 90 48.22 24.51 1.46
CA GLY A 90 47.69 25.18 2.65
C GLY A 90 46.19 24.97 2.83
N LEU A 91 45.72 25.03 4.08
CA LEU A 91 44.36 24.65 4.44
C LEU A 91 43.27 25.51 3.76
N GLY A 92 43.51 26.81 3.59
CA GLY A 92 42.55 27.72 2.96
C GLY A 92 42.28 27.40 1.49
N TRP A 93 43.33 27.12 0.72
CA TRP A 93 43.18 26.71 -0.68
C TRP A 93 42.64 25.30 -0.81
N ALA A 94 43.04 24.39 0.09
CA ALA A 94 42.52 23.04 0.12
C ALA A 94 41.00 23.01 0.32
N THR A 95 40.47 23.74 1.31
CA THR A 95 39.02 23.81 1.54
C THR A 95 38.28 24.50 0.41
N LEU A 96 38.87 25.51 -0.23
CA LEU A 96 38.29 26.16 -1.42
C LEU A 96 38.18 25.19 -2.60
N ILE A 97 39.20 24.38 -2.86
CA ILE A 97 39.15 23.34 -3.90
C ILE A 97 38.03 22.33 -3.62
N VAL A 98 37.92 21.83 -2.39
CA VAL A 98 36.85 20.90 -2.01
C VAL A 98 35.47 21.55 -2.15
N ALA A 99 35.32 22.83 -1.81
CA ALA A 99 34.08 23.57 -1.99
C ALA A 99 33.69 23.70 -3.47
N VAL A 100 34.65 24.00 -4.36
CA VAL A 100 34.42 24.06 -5.81
C VAL A 100 33.99 22.69 -6.35
N LEU A 101 34.62 21.60 -5.90
CA LEU A 101 34.23 20.23 -6.29
C LEU A 101 32.77 19.94 -5.94
N TRP A 102 32.35 20.28 -4.72
CA TRP A 102 30.93 20.14 -4.30
C TRP A 102 30.00 21.07 -5.07
N GLY A 103 30.44 22.29 -5.39
CA GLY A 103 29.68 23.23 -6.21
C GLY A 103 29.39 22.66 -7.61
N ILE A 104 30.40 22.05 -8.25
CA ILE A 104 30.24 21.39 -9.55
C ILE A 104 29.30 20.18 -9.42
N ALA A 105 29.54 19.31 -8.44
CA ALA A 105 28.68 18.14 -8.20
C ALA A 105 27.22 18.56 -7.97
N GLY A 106 26.98 19.58 -7.15
CA GLY A 106 25.68 20.15 -6.87
C GLY A 106 25.00 20.72 -8.11
N ALA A 107 25.73 21.46 -8.95
CA ALA A 107 25.20 21.97 -10.22
C ALA A 107 24.77 20.85 -11.17
N VAL A 108 25.56 19.77 -11.28
CA VAL A 108 25.22 18.59 -12.07
C VAL A 108 23.98 17.88 -11.52
N LEU A 109 23.93 17.61 -10.21
CA LEU A 109 22.78 16.96 -9.58
C LEU A 109 21.50 17.80 -9.72
N TYR A 110 21.60 19.11 -9.50
CA TYR A 110 20.47 20.03 -9.65
C TYR A 110 19.94 20.03 -11.09
N SER A 111 20.82 20.16 -12.08
CA SER A 111 20.42 20.18 -13.49
C SER A 111 19.79 18.86 -13.93
N ALA A 112 20.39 17.72 -13.55
CA ALA A 112 19.85 16.40 -13.84
C ALA A 112 18.49 16.17 -13.14
N GLY A 113 18.38 16.51 -11.86
CA GLY A 113 17.15 16.39 -11.08
C GLY A 113 16.04 17.28 -11.64
N ARG A 114 16.37 18.53 -11.98
CA ARG A 114 15.42 19.46 -12.59
C ARG A 114 14.91 18.96 -13.94
N SER A 115 15.79 18.38 -14.77
CA SER A 115 15.42 17.81 -16.07
C SER A 115 14.45 16.63 -15.90
N ARG A 116 14.76 15.70 -14.98
CA ARG A 116 13.90 14.55 -14.68
C ARG A 116 12.53 14.98 -14.16
N LEU A 117 12.48 15.96 -13.25
CA LEU A 117 11.22 16.50 -12.74
C LEU A 117 10.37 17.17 -13.82
N LYS A 118 10.97 17.78 -14.85
CA LYS A 118 10.20 18.35 -15.98
C LYS A 118 9.46 17.26 -16.78
N ASN A 119 9.98 16.04 -16.79
CA ASN A 119 9.43 14.92 -17.56
C ASN A 119 8.44 14.06 -16.76
N VAL A 120 8.30 14.29 -15.45
CA VAL A 120 7.26 13.64 -14.65
C VAL A 120 5.97 14.44 -14.82
N SER A 121 4.99 13.93 -15.57
CA SER A 121 3.65 14.51 -15.53
C SER A 121 2.92 14.00 -14.29
N PRO A 122 2.58 14.84 -13.31
CA PRO A 122 1.91 14.42 -12.06
C PRO A 122 0.49 13.88 -12.29
N MET A 123 -0.05 14.05 -13.50
CA MET A 123 -1.36 13.57 -13.89
C MET A 123 -1.21 12.62 -15.09
N PRO A 124 -1.68 11.36 -15.00
CA PRO A 124 -1.72 10.48 -16.17
C PRO A 124 -2.74 11.07 -17.14
N LYS A 125 -2.25 11.73 -18.20
CA LYS A 125 -3.10 12.39 -19.21
C LYS A 125 -4.19 11.44 -19.73
N ARG A 126 -3.81 10.16 -19.94
CA ARG A 126 -4.72 9.10 -20.36
C ARG A 126 -5.88 8.89 -19.39
N THR A 127 -5.62 8.78 -18.08
CA THR A 127 -6.67 8.58 -17.07
C THR A 127 -7.64 9.76 -17.01
N ILE A 128 -7.17 10.98 -17.23
CA ILE A 128 -8.04 12.17 -17.25
C ILE A 128 -8.89 12.19 -18.51
N ASP A 129 -8.31 11.82 -19.65
CA ASP A 129 -9.02 11.80 -20.92
C ASP A 129 -10.13 10.74 -20.88
N THR A 130 -9.88 9.56 -20.29
CA THR A 130 -10.91 8.53 -20.11
C THR A 130 -12.00 8.98 -19.14
N LEU A 131 -11.64 9.59 -18.00
CA LEU A 131 -12.62 10.13 -17.05
C LEU A 131 -13.45 11.29 -17.64
N LYS A 132 -12.90 12.05 -18.59
CA LYS A 132 -13.63 13.09 -19.32
C LYS A 132 -14.59 12.50 -20.34
N GLU A 133 -14.16 11.48 -21.10
CA GLU A 133 -15.03 10.75 -22.03
C GLU A 133 -16.20 10.08 -21.28
N ASP A 134 -15.91 9.42 -20.15
CA ASP A 134 -16.94 8.78 -19.32
C ASP A 134 -17.94 9.81 -18.75
N ALA A 135 -17.45 10.99 -18.35
CA ALA A 135 -18.28 12.09 -17.86
C ALA A 135 -19.10 12.76 -18.98
N GLU A 136 -18.57 12.85 -20.20
CA GLU A 136 -19.30 13.35 -21.38
C GLU A 136 -20.39 12.36 -21.81
N TRP A 137 -20.09 11.06 -21.84
CA TRP A 137 -21.07 10.01 -22.14
C TRP A 137 -22.22 10.01 -21.12
N ALA A 138 -21.93 10.18 -19.83
CA ALA A 138 -22.95 10.29 -18.78
C ALA A 138 -23.82 11.56 -18.88
N ARG A 139 -23.31 12.64 -19.50
CA ARG A 139 -24.06 13.90 -19.73
C ARG A 139 -24.92 13.87 -20.99
N HIS A 140 -24.53 13.09 -21.98
CA HIS A 140 -25.28 12.90 -23.21
C HIS A 140 -25.47 11.40 -23.52
N PRO A 141 -26.34 10.71 -22.76
CA PRO A 141 -26.70 9.34 -23.08
C PRO A 141 -27.53 9.35 -24.37
N THR A 142 -26.86 9.21 -25.52
CA THR A 142 -27.53 8.92 -26.78
C THR A 142 -27.97 7.45 -26.73
N GLY A 143 -29.24 7.24 -26.42
CA GLY A 143 -29.94 5.97 -26.64
C GLY A 143 -30.25 5.74 -28.11
#